data_AF-A0A8S3IA18-F1
#
_entry.id   AF-A0A8S3IA18-F1
#
_cell.length_a   1.000
_cell.length_b   1.000
_cell.length_c   1.000
_cell.angle_alpha   90.00
_cell.angle_beta   90.00
_cell.angle_gamma   90.00
#
_symmetry.space_group_name_H-M   'P 1'
#
loop_
_entity.id
_entity.type
_entity.pdbx_description
1 polymer ?
#
loop_
_entity_poly.entity_id
_entity_poly.type
_entity_poly.pdbx_seq_one_letter_code
_entity_poly.pdbx_strand_id
1 'polypeptide(L)'
;SPDAIEYIHVSDQYTGTKTQTTDPQSPPTPAPTNTGTAAQQQDALNASERAVRRVLIVAFNLVPQNGQSLQVTSELASNDYLHFVLYLMNRVGSFRLTSKESKAKANKNRQRIEETFLKSVNQQRQEQAQQRREEQRRAEKEKVMKSDDPELQRKWDEKEHKREMKRRQPKMKQMKIKSM
;
A
#
# COMPACT_ATOMS: atom_id res chain seq x y z
N SER A 1 -26.98 -21.98 15.50
CA SER A 1 -27.59 -21.57 14.22
C SER A 1 -26.51 -20.95 13.32
N PRO A 2 -26.54 -21.15 11.99
CA PRO A 2 -25.66 -20.48 11.02
C PRO A 2 -25.72 -18.94 11.10
N ASP A 3 -26.79 -18.40 11.69
CA ASP A 3 -27.06 -16.96 11.81
C ASP A 3 -26.02 -16.15 12.61
N ALA A 4 -25.15 -16.82 13.36
CA ALA A 4 -24.08 -16.15 14.09
C ALA A 4 -22.82 -15.92 13.24
N ILE A 5 -22.70 -16.52 12.05
CA ILE A 5 -21.54 -16.29 11.19
C ILE A 5 -21.80 -15.01 10.39
N GLU A 6 -20.99 -13.99 10.63
CA GLU A 6 -21.08 -12.73 9.89
C GLU A 6 -20.42 -12.87 8.51
N TYR A 7 -19.17 -13.33 8.47
CA TYR A 7 -18.47 -13.65 7.23
C TYR A 7 -17.34 -14.65 7.43
N ILE A 8 -17.01 -15.34 6.34
CA ILE A 8 -15.81 -16.18 6.23
C ILE A 8 -14.98 -15.63 5.07
N HIS A 9 -13.73 -15.30 5.34
CA HIS A 9 -12.77 -14.85 4.35
C HIS A 9 -11.61 -15.84 4.25
N VAL A 10 -11.44 -16.41 3.06
CA VAL A 10 -10.32 -17.29 2.71
C VAL A 10 -9.50 -16.59 1.65
N SER A 11 -8.22 -16.36 1.92
CA SER A 11 -7.32 -15.72 0.98
C SER A 11 -5.92 -16.30 1.08
N ASP A 12 -5.30 -16.54 -0.07
CA ASP A 12 -3.89 -16.89 -0.19
C ASP A 12 -3.01 -15.67 -0.52
N GLN A 13 -3.63 -14.52 -0.82
CA GLN A 13 -2.98 -13.27 -1.22
C GLN A 13 -3.18 -12.14 -0.19
N TYR A 14 -3.39 -12.49 1.09
CA TYR A 14 -3.67 -11.50 2.13
C TYR A 14 -2.42 -10.73 2.51
N THR A 15 -2.53 -9.40 2.55
CA THR A 15 -1.39 -8.50 2.81
C THR A 15 -1.68 -7.55 3.99
N GLY A 16 -2.64 -7.89 4.85
CA GLY A 16 -3.09 -7.05 5.97
C GLY A 16 -4.31 -6.19 5.63
N THR A 17 -4.98 -5.68 6.66
CA THR A 17 -6.08 -4.74 6.52
C THR A 17 -5.59 -3.48 5.81
N LYS A 18 -6.22 -3.10 4.70
CA LYS A 18 -6.10 -1.72 4.23
C LYS A 18 -6.77 -0.88 5.31
N THR A 19 -6.01 -0.08 6.05
CA THR A 19 -6.61 0.95 6.90
C THR A 19 -7.53 1.78 6.01
N GLN A 20 -8.84 1.71 6.26
CA GLN A 20 -9.79 2.63 5.64
C GLN A 20 -9.40 4.03 6.12
N THR A 21 -8.72 4.79 5.28
CA THR A 21 -8.68 6.25 5.41
C THR A 21 -9.95 6.77 4.75
N THR A 22 -11.08 6.66 5.45
CA THR A 22 -12.30 7.42 5.16
C THR A 22 -12.26 8.67 6.03
N ASP A 23 -11.85 9.80 5.43
CA ASP A 23 -12.68 11.02 5.36
C ASP A 23 -11.83 12.26 4.99
N PRO A 24 -12.26 13.06 4.00
CA PRO A 24 -11.81 14.44 3.86
C PRO A 24 -12.67 15.34 4.77
N GLN A 25 -12.02 16.30 5.44
CA GLN A 25 -12.62 17.54 5.99
C GLN A 25 -13.02 17.54 7.49
N SER A 26 -12.09 17.92 8.36
CA SER A 26 -12.33 18.74 9.57
C SER A 26 -11.00 19.31 10.18
N PRO A 27 -10.96 20.58 10.64
CA PRO A 27 -9.78 21.20 11.27
C PRO A 27 -10.01 21.43 12.81
N PRO A 28 -9.09 22.04 13.60
CA PRO A 28 -8.04 21.33 14.35
C PRO A 28 -7.96 21.70 15.86
N THR A 29 -7.75 20.75 16.80
CA THR A 29 -7.04 20.98 18.09
C THR A 29 -6.91 19.69 18.93
N PRO A 30 -6.01 19.64 19.94
CA PRO A 30 -4.57 19.90 19.95
C PRO A 30 -3.75 18.60 20.14
N ALA A 31 -2.47 18.70 19.82
CA ALA A 31 -1.39 17.72 19.93
C ALA A 31 -1.56 16.54 20.92
N PRO A 32 -1.11 15.36 20.46
CA PRO A 32 -0.06 14.64 21.15
C PRO A 32 1.23 14.71 20.32
N THR A 33 2.26 15.23 20.98
CA THR A 33 3.70 15.00 20.81
C THR A 33 4.13 14.15 19.61
N ASN A 34 4.64 14.86 18.59
CA ASN A 34 5.79 14.53 17.74
C ASN A 34 6.12 13.05 17.51
N THR A 35 5.49 12.42 16.51
CA THR A 35 6.13 11.46 15.57
C THR A 35 5.42 11.37 14.19
N GLY A 36 4.55 12.34 13.85
CA GLY A 36 3.57 12.20 12.76
C GLY A 36 4.05 12.35 11.31
N THR A 37 5.28 12.82 11.02
CA THR A 37 5.73 13.04 9.62
C THR A 37 6.72 12.01 9.10
N ALA A 38 7.21 11.10 9.94
CA ALA A 38 8.09 10.00 9.53
C ALA A 38 7.31 8.71 9.21
N ALA A 39 6.19 8.44 9.88
CA ALA A 39 5.47 7.17 9.76
C ALA A 39 4.81 6.97 8.38
N GLN A 40 4.16 7.99 7.82
CA GLN A 40 3.57 7.89 6.47
C GLN A 40 4.63 7.84 5.34
N GLN A 41 5.85 8.30 5.64
CA GLN A 41 6.95 8.34 4.67
C GLN A 41 7.85 7.10 4.74
N GLN A 42 7.88 6.39 5.88
CA GLN A 42 8.57 5.11 6.05
C GLN A 42 7.70 3.91 5.65
N ASP A 43 6.38 4.00 5.73
CA ASP A 43 5.50 2.92 5.23
C ASP A 43 5.64 2.69 3.72
N ALA A 44 6.02 3.71 2.95
CA ALA A 44 6.30 3.59 1.51
C ALA A 44 7.65 2.91 1.21
N LEU A 45 8.60 2.91 2.15
CA LEU A 45 9.89 2.23 2.00
C LEU A 45 9.81 0.74 2.41
N ASN A 46 8.81 0.36 3.19
CA ASN A 46 8.51 -1.03 3.57
C ASN A 46 7.56 -1.72 2.57
N ALA A 47 7.51 -1.25 1.32
CA ALA A 47 6.75 -1.92 0.26
C ALA A 47 7.28 -3.34 -0.04
N SER A 48 8.55 -3.64 0.25
CA SER A 48 9.08 -5.02 0.16
C SER A 48 8.59 -5.93 1.29
N GLU A 49 7.95 -5.39 2.32
CA GLU A 49 7.63 -6.10 3.56
C GLU A 49 6.15 -6.50 3.68
N ARG A 50 5.31 -6.19 2.68
CA ARG A 50 3.94 -6.74 2.62
C ARG A 50 3.99 -8.23 2.27
N ALA A 51 4.37 -9.04 3.26
CA ALA A 51 4.40 -10.48 3.16
C ALA A 51 3.00 -11.00 2.86
N VAL A 52 2.85 -11.62 1.70
CA VAL A 52 1.62 -12.29 1.31
C VAL A 52 1.43 -13.51 2.21
N ARG A 53 0.28 -13.61 2.88
CA ARG A 53 -0.05 -14.69 3.81
C ARG A 53 -1.32 -15.41 3.37
N ARG A 54 -1.36 -16.71 3.65
CA ARG A 54 -2.59 -17.50 3.59
C ARG A 54 -3.33 -17.33 4.90
N VAL A 55 -4.58 -16.88 4.84
CA VAL A 55 -5.40 -16.61 6.01
C VAL A 55 -6.79 -17.22 5.84
N LEU A 56 -7.32 -17.70 6.96
CA LEU A 56 -8.73 -17.99 7.18
C LEU A 56 -9.19 -17.03 8.28
N ILE A 57 -10.09 -16.12 7.95
CA ILE A 57 -10.68 -15.17 8.90
C ILE A 57 -12.16 -15.54 9.01
N VAL A 58 -12.63 -15.82 10.21
CA VAL A 58 -14.03 -16.10 10.49
C VAL A 58 -14.50 -15.08 11.51
N ALA A 59 -15.56 -14.34 11.16
CA ALA A 59 -16.20 -13.39 12.05
C ALA A 59 -17.52 -13.98 12.54
N PHE A 60 -17.70 -13.97 13.86
CA PHE A 60 -18.92 -14.42 14.52
C PHE A 60 -19.58 -13.25 15.23
N ASN A 61 -20.88 -13.09 15.04
CA ASN A 61 -21.72 -12.19 15.82
C ASN A 61 -22.34 -12.96 16.98
N LEU A 62 -21.80 -12.76 18.17
CA LEU A 62 -22.29 -13.39 19.40
C LEU A 62 -23.38 -12.51 20.01
N VAL A 63 -24.63 -12.85 19.73
CA VAL A 63 -25.80 -12.18 20.30
C VAL A 63 -26.34 -13.04 21.46
N PRO A 64 -26.73 -12.44 22.61
CA PRO A 64 -27.33 -13.20 23.69
C PRO A 64 -28.62 -13.89 23.19
N GLN A 65 -28.64 -15.21 23.24
CA GLN A 65 -29.83 -15.99 22.89
C GLN A 65 -30.66 -16.31 24.15
N ASN A 66 -31.98 -16.27 24.00
CA ASN A 66 -32.94 -16.71 25.02
C ASN A 66 -32.81 -16.02 26.40
N GLY A 67 -32.42 -14.75 26.43
CA GLY A 67 -32.29 -13.96 27.68
C GLY A 67 -31.13 -14.40 28.58
N GLN A 68 -30.26 -15.30 28.11
CA GLN A 68 -29.02 -15.67 28.79
C GLN A 68 -28.01 -14.53 28.71
N SER A 69 -27.09 -14.46 29.68
CA SER A 69 -26.00 -13.50 29.62
C SER A 69 -25.07 -13.80 28.45
N LEU A 70 -24.38 -12.77 27.96
CA LEU A 70 -23.38 -12.91 26.89
C LEU A 70 -22.30 -13.94 27.25
N GLN A 71 -21.98 -14.10 28.54
CA GLN A 71 -20.95 -15.04 29.00
C GLN A 71 -21.36 -16.50 28.79
N VAL A 72 -22.58 -16.87 29.17
CA VAL A 72 -23.08 -18.25 29.02
C VAL A 72 -23.24 -18.62 27.55
N THR A 73 -23.74 -17.68 26.74
CA THR A 73 -23.87 -17.87 25.29
C THR A 73 -22.51 -17.91 24.59
N SER A 74 -21.54 -17.12 25.05
CA SER A 74 -20.16 -17.19 24.59
C SER A 74 -19.53 -18.55 24.88
N GLU A 75 -19.64 -19.10 26.09
CA GLU A 75 -19.04 -20.40 26.44
C GLU A 75 -19.62 -21.58 25.65
N LEU A 76 -20.95 -21.64 25.50
CA LEU A 76 -21.59 -22.73 24.77
C LEU A 76 -21.30 -22.64 23.26
N ALA A 77 -21.41 -21.43 22.70
CA ALA A 77 -21.26 -21.24 21.28
C ALA A 77 -19.79 -21.26 20.84
N SER A 78 -18.86 -20.84 21.71
CA SER A 78 -17.43 -20.91 21.42
C SER A 78 -16.93 -22.34 21.19
N ASN A 79 -17.44 -23.35 21.89
CA ASN A 79 -17.06 -24.74 21.62
C ASN A 79 -17.44 -25.20 20.20
N ASP A 80 -18.69 -24.98 19.79
CA ASP A 80 -19.15 -25.39 18.46
C ASP A 80 -18.52 -24.55 17.34
N TYR A 81 -18.36 -23.24 17.55
CA TYR A 81 -17.69 -22.37 16.59
C TYR A 81 -16.19 -22.67 16.47
N LEU A 82 -15.51 -22.99 17.56
CA LEU A 82 -14.11 -23.42 17.53
C LEU A 82 -13.95 -24.75 16.80
N HIS A 83 -14.82 -25.73 17.08
CA HIS A 83 -14.84 -26.99 16.33
C HIS A 83 -15.05 -26.73 14.83
N PHE A 84 -15.95 -25.81 14.48
CA PHE A 84 -16.18 -25.41 13.10
C PHE A 84 -14.94 -24.74 12.47
N VAL A 85 -14.29 -23.81 13.15
CA VAL A 85 -13.06 -23.16 12.64
C VAL A 85 -11.94 -24.18 12.46
N LEU A 86 -11.75 -25.11 13.40
CA LEU A 86 -10.75 -26.18 13.30
C LEU A 86 -11.06 -27.14 12.13
N TYR A 87 -12.33 -27.49 11.95
CA TYR A 87 -12.78 -28.27 10.80
C TYR A 87 -12.48 -27.53 9.48
N LEU A 88 -12.83 -26.25 9.38
CA LEU A 88 -12.55 -25.43 8.21
C LEU A 88 -11.05 -25.32 7.94
N MET A 89 -10.23 -25.15 8.97
CA MET A 89 -8.77 -25.09 8.82
C MET A 89 -8.22 -26.36 8.16
N ASN A 90 -8.62 -27.53 8.66
CA ASN A 90 -8.23 -28.82 8.09
C ASN A 90 -8.76 -28.99 6.66
N ARG A 91 -10.01 -28.59 6.42
CA ARG A 91 -10.66 -28.75 5.12
C ARG A 91 -10.06 -27.83 4.07
N VAL A 92 -9.83 -26.56 4.40
CA VAL A 92 -9.22 -25.55 3.52
C VAL A 92 -7.79 -25.92 3.15
N GLY A 93 -7.01 -26.44 4.09
CA GLY A 93 -5.65 -26.93 3.82
C GLY A 93 -5.61 -28.12 2.84
N SER A 94 -6.67 -28.92 2.79
CA SER A 94 -6.78 -30.07 1.88
C SER A 94 -7.20 -29.70 0.46
N PHE A 95 -7.85 -28.54 0.25
CA PHE A 95 -8.31 -28.14 -1.07
C PHE A 95 -7.13 -27.81 -1.99
N ARG A 96 -7.02 -28.58 -3.07
CA ARG A 96 -6.04 -28.36 -4.14
C ARG A 96 -6.75 -28.19 -5.47
N LEU A 97 -6.24 -27.28 -6.30
CA LEU A 97 -6.69 -27.15 -7.68
C LEU A 97 -6.19 -28.38 -8.46
N THR A 98 -7.09 -29.31 -8.76
CA THR A 98 -6.77 -30.56 -9.48
C THR A 98 -6.57 -30.33 -10.97
N SER A 99 -7.30 -29.36 -11.56
CA SER A 99 -7.17 -29.00 -12.97
C SER A 99 -5.89 -28.17 -13.22
N LYS A 100 -5.11 -28.61 -14.21
CA LYS A 100 -3.91 -27.91 -14.71
C LYS A 100 -4.24 -26.50 -15.20
N GLU A 101 -5.39 -26.35 -15.87
CA GLU A 101 -5.85 -25.07 -16.41
C GLU A 101 -6.21 -24.08 -15.28
N SER A 102 -6.96 -24.54 -14.28
CA SER A 102 -7.34 -23.72 -13.12
C SER A 102 -6.09 -23.27 -12.34
N LYS A 103 -5.12 -24.15 -12.18
CA LYS A 103 -3.83 -23.83 -11.54
C LYS A 103 -3.03 -22.80 -12.34
N ALA A 104 -2.98 -22.92 -13.67
CA ALA A 104 -2.30 -21.96 -14.54
C ALA A 104 -2.96 -20.57 -14.47
N LYS A 105 -4.29 -20.51 -14.50
CA LYS A 105 -5.05 -19.26 -14.36
C LYS A 105 -4.80 -18.58 -13.02
N ALA A 106 -4.81 -19.34 -11.93
CA ALA A 106 -4.50 -18.83 -10.59
C ALA A 106 -3.08 -18.25 -10.52
N ASN A 107 -2.07 -18.97 -11.03
CA ASN A 107 -0.69 -18.50 -11.05
C ASN A 107 -0.52 -17.22 -11.87
N LYS A 108 -1.14 -17.15 -13.06
CA LYS A 108 -1.11 -15.95 -13.90
C LYS A 108 -1.75 -14.75 -13.21
N ASN A 109 -2.84 -14.98 -12.46
CA ASN A 109 -3.47 -13.91 -11.69
C ASN A 109 -2.56 -13.41 -10.55
N ARG A 110 -1.90 -14.33 -9.81
CA ARG A 110 -0.93 -13.95 -8.77
C ARG A 110 0.21 -13.10 -9.34
N GLN A 111 0.79 -13.52 -10.48
CA GLN A 111 1.83 -12.76 -11.18
C GLN A 111 1.34 -11.36 -11.61
N ARG A 112 0.12 -11.26 -12.14
CA ARG A 112 -0.45 -9.98 -12.56
C ARG A 112 -0.63 -9.00 -11.40
N ILE A 113 -1.07 -9.50 -10.24
CA ILE A 113 -1.22 -8.69 -9.03
C ILE A 113 0.16 -8.21 -8.56
N GLU A 114 1.15 -9.10 -8.54
CA GLU A 114 2.53 -8.77 -8.17
C GLU A 114 3.15 -7.72 -9.11
N GLU A 115 2.97 -7.85 -10.42
CA GLU A 115 3.42 -6.85 -11.40
C GLU A 115 2.75 -5.49 -11.21
N THR A 116 1.44 -5.50 -10.93
CA THR A 116 0.68 -4.26 -10.72
C THR A 116 1.15 -3.57 -9.44
N PHE A 117 1.39 -4.33 -8.39
CA PHE A 117 1.96 -3.83 -7.15
C PHE A 117 3.36 -3.23 -7.38
N LEU A 118 4.26 -3.95 -8.06
CA LEU A 118 5.61 -3.46 -8.32
C LEU A 118 5.62 -2.18 -9.17
N LYS A 119 4.72 -2.08 -10.14
CA LYS A 119 4.52 -0.83 -10.92
C LYS A 119 4.07 0.33 -10.04
N SER A 120 3.09 0.10 -9.17
CA SER A 120 2.60 1.12 -8.23
C SER A 120 3.70 1.60 -7.28
N VAL A 121 4.50 0.67 -6.72
CA VAL A 121 5.64 0.99 -5.84
C VAL A 121 6.70 1.82 -6.57
N ASN A 122 7.06 1.42 -7.80
CA ASN A 122 8.04 2.15 -8.59
C ASN A 122 7.56 3.55 -8.94
N GLN A 123 6.28 3.69 -9.29
CA GLN A 123 5.67 4.99 -9.56
C GLN A 123 5.73 5.88 -8.33
N GLN A 124 5.29 5.38 -7.17
CA GLN A 124 5.33 6.14 -5.91
C GLN A 124 6.76 6.57 -5.54
N ARG A 125 7.75 5.69 -5.71
CA ARG A 125 9.16 6.01 -5.48
C ARG A 125 9.66 7.09 -6.44
N GLN A 126 9.27 7.04 -7.71
CA GLN A 126 9.62 8.06 -8.70
C GLN A 126 8.98 9.40 -8.39
N GLU A 127 7.70 9.42 -8.03
CA GLU A 127 6.97 10.62 -7.63
C GLU A 127 7.59 11.25 -6.38
N GLN A 128 7.89 10.46 -5.35
CA GLN A 128 8.57 10.94 -4.14
C GLN A 128 9.96 11.51 -4.43
N ALA A 129 10.74 10.85 -5.30
CA ALA A 129 12.04 11.35 -5.71
C ALA A 129 11.94 12.65 -6.53
N GLN A 130 10.88 12.82 -7.32
CA GLN A 130 10.60 14.05 -8.05
C GLN A 130 10.17 15.18 -7.11
N GLN A 131 9.27 14.91 -6.15
CA GLN A 131 8.87 15.87 -5.12
C GLN A 131 10.05 16.38 -4.32
N ARG A 132 10.94 15.49 -3.85
CA ARG A 132 12.16 15.88 -3.14
C ARG A 132 13.08 16.78 -3.97
N ARG A 133 13.20 16.52 -5.28
CA ARG A 133 13.98 17.37 -6.20
C ARG A 133 13.32 18.72 -6.45
N GLU A 134 12.00 18.77 -6.50
CA GLU A 134 11.25 20.02 -6.69
C GLU A 134 11.29 20.89 -5.43
N GLU A 135 11.11 20.30 -4.24
CA GLU A 135 11.23 20.97 -2.95
C GLU A 135 12.63 21.57 -2.77
N GLN A 136 13.68 20.81 -3.08
CA GLN A 136 15.06 21.34 -3.05
C GLN A 136 15.24 22.52 -4.02
N ARG A 137 14.72 22.42 -5.24
CA ARG A 137 14.80 23.52 -6.21
C ARG A 137 14.02 24.75 -5.76
N ARG A 138 12.86 24.56 -5.12
CA ARG A 138 12.03 25.64 -4.59
C ARG A 138 12.70 26.31 -3.39
N ALA A 139 13.27 25.53 -2.47
CA ALA A 139 14.00 26.04 -1.32
C ALA A 139 15.27 26.80 -1.72
N GLU A 140 16.00 26.31 -2.72
CA GLU A 140 17.15 27.05 -3.27
C GLU A 140 16.73 28.38 -3.91
N LYS A 141 15.63 28.39 -4.67
CA LYS A 141 15.07 29.61 -5.29
C LYS A 141 14.62 30.62 -4.23
N GLU A 142 13.94 30.16 -3.18
CA GLU A 142 13.50 31.01 -2.06
C GLU A 142 14.69 31.57 -1.28
N LYS A 143 15.75 30.77 -1.08
CA LYS A 143 16.98 31.22 -0.42
C LYS A 143 17.72 32.31 -1.21
N VAL A 144 17.73 32.21 -2.53
CA VAL A 144 18.35 33.21 -3.43
C VAL A 144 17.52 34.48 -3.50
N MET A 145 16.19 34.35 -3.59
CA MET A 145 15.29 35.50 -3.58
C MET A 145 15.34 36.27 -2.25
N LYS A 146 15.64 35.59 -1.14
CA LYS A 146 15.81 36.20 0.18
C LYS A 146 17.19 36.84 0.39
N SER A 147 18.18 36.54 -0.45
CA SER A 147 19.48 37.20 -0.40
C SER A 147 19.50 38.39 -1.35
N ASP A 148 19.50 39.62 -0.81
CA ASP A 148 19.51 40.89 -1.57
C ASP A 148 20.88 41.21 -2.23
N ASP A 149 21.61 40.22 -2.73
CA ASP A 149 22.93 40.41 -3.35
C ASP A 149 22.84 40.35 -4.90
N PRO A 150 22.99 41.48 -5.62
CA PRO A 150 22.72 41.60 -7.06
C PRO A 150 23.67 40.77 -7.93
N GLU A 151 24.86 40.40 -7.46
CA GLU A 151 25.77 39.54 -8.22
C GLU A 151 25.41 38.05 -8.14
N LEU A 152 24.88 37.59 -7.01
CA LEU A 152 24.44 36.20 -6.85
C LEU A 152 23.23 35.90 -7.74
N GLN A 153 22.34 36.88 -7.91
CA GLN A 153 21.18 36.78 -8.80
C GLN A 153 21.61 36.55 -10.26
N ARG A 154 22.55 37.36 -10.77
CA ARG A 154 23.08 37.23 -12.15
C ARG A 154 23.73 35.87 -12.41
N LYS A 155 24.56 35.39 -11.48
CA LYS A 155 25.18 34.06 -11.59
C LYS A 155 24.15 32.92 -11.54
N TRP A 156 23.04 33.12 -10.83
CA TRP A 156 21.93 32.17 -10.78
C TRP A 156 21.14 32.12 -12.08
N ASP A 157 20.78 33.28 -12.64
CA ASP A 157 20.02 33.39 -13.90
C ASP A 157 20.79 32.80 -15.09
N GLU A 158 22.09 33.08 -15.20
CA GLU A 158 22.94 32.49 -16.25
C GLU A 158 23.05 30.96 -16.13
N LYS A 159 23.14 30.46 -14.89
CA LYS A 159 23.21 29.02 -14.60
C LYS A 159 21.89 28.32 -14.90
N GLU A 160 20.75 28.97 -14.64
CA GLU A 160 19.43 28.46 -15.00
C GLU A 160 19.21 28.44 -16.51
N HIS A 161 19.55 29.53 -17.21
CA HIS A 161 19.47 29.61 -18.67
C HIS A 161 20.29 28.51 -19.36
N LYS A 162 21.52 28.24 -18.88
CA LYS A 162 22.35 27.14 -19.41
C LYS A 162 21.76 25.75 -19.15
N ARG A 163 21.05 25.55 -18.04
CA ARG A 163 20.34 24.29 -17.74
C ARG A 163 19.12 24.12 -18.63
N GLU A 164 18.33 25.17 -18.84
CA GLU A 164 17.13 25.11 -19.69
C GLU A 164 17.51 24.86 -21.15
N MET A 165 18.56 25.50 -21.66
CA MET A 165 19.10 25.22 -23.01
C MET A 165 19.54 23.77 -23.17
N LYS A 166 20.18 23.18 -22.15
CA LYS A 166 20.55 21.75 -22.15
C LYS A 166 19.35 20.80 -21.99
N ARG A 167 18.28 21.24 -21.33
CA ARG A 167 17.03 20.47 -21.16
C ARG A 167 16.20 20.45 -22.44
N ARG A 168 16.16 21.59 -23.15
CA ARG A 168 15.45 21.76 -24.43
C ARG A 168 16.19 21.15 -25.62
N GLN A 169 17.49 20.87 -25.50
CA GLN A 169 18.23 20.18 -26.55
C GLN A 169 17.66 18.76 -26.77
N PRO A 170 17.21 18.44 -27.99
CA PRO A 170 16.69 17.12 -28.31
C PRO A 170 17.81 16.09 -28.21
N LYS A 171 17.64 15.10 -27.32
CA LYS A 171 18.57 13.97 -27.22
C LYS A 171 18.23 12.97 -28.31
N MET A 172 19.03 12.92 -29.38
CA MET A 172 18.89 11.92 -30.43
C MET A 172 19.17 10.53 -29.85
N LYS A 173 18.14 9.68 -29.77
CA LYS A 173 18.30 8.27 -29.42
C LYS A 173 18.83 7.55 -30.65
N GLN A 174 20.02 6.97 -30.57
CA GLN A 174 20.55 6.13 -31.64
C GLN A 174 19.63 4.91 -31.79
N MET A 175 18.91 4.82 -32.91
CA MET A 175 18.27 3.58 -33.32
C MET A 175 19.37 2.63 -33.78
N LYS A 176 19.61 1.57 -33.00
CA LYS A 176 20.52 0.50 -33.38
C LYS A 176 19.80 -0.38 -34.38
N ILE A 177 20.03 -0.13 -35.67
CA ILE A 177 19.57 -1.02 -36.75
C ILE A 177 20.29 -2.36 -36.54
N LYS A 178 19.52 -3.42 -36.30
CA LYS A 178 20.03 -4.79 -36.31
C LYS A 178 19.88 -5.28 -37.75
N SER A 179 20.99 -5.54 -38.44
CA SER A 179 20.93 -6.14 -39.78
C SER A 179 20.28 -7.51 -39.69
N MET A 180 19.50 -7.86 -40.72
CA MET A 180 18.98 -9.22 -40.92
C MET A 180 20.12 -10.23 -41.05
#